data_AF-A0AAC9FHW4-F1
#
_entry.id   AF-A0AAC9FHW4-F1
#
_cell.length_a   1.000
_cell.length_b   1.000
_cell.length_c   1.000
_cell.angle_alpha   90.00
_cell.angle_beta   90.00
_cell.angle_gamma   90.00
#
_symmetry.space_group_name_H-M   'P 1'
#
loop_
_entity.id
_entity.type
_entity.pdbx_description
1 polymer ?
#
loop_
_entity_poly.entity_id
_entity_poly.type
_entity_poly.pdbx_seq_one_letter_code
_entity_poly.pdbx_strand_id
1 'polypeptide(L)'
;MQLLVGELESEKHDFRFKSNSSTYVYLESNAENKVYKLEKYQDELRFSPGYIPLIAHIKAVSFDYKEPFLKLKIDFDNGETKKENVYIQKK
;
A
#
# COMPACT_ATOMS: atom_id res chain seq x y z
N MET A 1 10.05 5.21 -3.41
CA MET A 1 9.53 4.50 -2.22
C MET A 1 9.07 5.46 -1.14
N GLN A 2 9.88 6.47 -0.79
CA GLN A 2 9.49 7.53 0.14
C GLN A 2 8.17 8.23 -0.22
N LEU A 3 7.87 8.40 -1.52
CA LEU A 3 6.57 8.91 -1.99
C LEU A 3 5.38 8.00 -1.62
N LEU A 4 5.55 6.67 -1.69
CA LEU A 4 4.48 5.73 -1.32
C LEU A 4 4.22 5.74 0.19
N VAL A 5 5.30 5.73 0.99
CA VAL A 5 5.18 5.82 2.45
C VAL A 5 4.52 7.14 2.83
N GLY A 6 4.97 8.25 2.22
CA GLY A 6 4.40 9.58 2.45
C GLY A 6 2.92 9.67 2.08
N GLU A 7 2.48 9.05 0.98
CA GLU A 7 1.05 9.02 0.61
C GLU A 7 0.22 8.20 1.60
N LEU A 8 0.75 7.06 2.06
CA LEU A 8 0.06 6.15 2.97
C LEU A 8 -0.06 6.72 4.39
N GLU A 9 0.94 7.46 4.85
CA GLU A 9 0.95 8.12 6.17
C GLU A 9 0.36 9.54 6.11
N SER A 10 -0.07 9.99 4.93
CA SER A 10 -0.58 11.36 4.73
C SER A 10 -1.94 11.57 5.38
N GLU A 11 -2.09 12.73 6.04
CA GLU A 11 -3.38 13.24 6.49
C GLU A 11 -4.37 13.48 5.34
N LYS A 12 -3.88 13.64 4.10
CA LYS A 12 -4.71 13.84 2.90
C LYS A 12 -5.78 12.76 2.76
N HIS A 13 -5.44 11.51 3.07
CA HIS A 13 -6.35 10.38 3.00
C HIS A 13 -6.79 9.88 4.38
N ASP A 14 -5.99 10.11 5.43
CA ASP A 14 -6.16 9.56 6.78
C ASP A 14 -6.51 8.06 6.71
N PHE A 15 -5.59 7.28 6.13
CA PHE A 15 -5.80 5.86 5.94
C PHE A 15 -5.80 5.10 7.27
N ARG A 16 -6.77 4.20 7.40
CA ARG A 16 -6.89 3.21 8.47
C ARG A 16 -6.81 1.82 7.90
N PHE A 17 -6.12 0.95 8.61
CA PHE A 17 -6.03 -0.45 8.24
C PHE A 17 -7.40 -1.11 8.39
N LYS A 18 -7.85 -1.77 7.32
CA LYS A 18 -9.10 -2.54 7.31
C LYS A 18 -8.86 -4.05 7.33
N SER A 19 -8.08 -4.54 6.36
CA SER A 19 -7.70 -5.97 6.25
C SER A 19 -6.59 -6.15 5.21
N ASN A 20 -5.86 -7.27 5.24
CA ASN A 20 -4.92 -7.62 4.17
C ASN A 20 -5.01 -9.11 3.79
N SER A 21 -4.48 -9.40 2.60
CA SER A 21 -3.97 -10.69 2.21
C SER A 21 -2.45 -10.59 2.06
N SER A 22 -1.79 -11.66 1.60
CA SER A 22 -0.36 -11.62 1.30
C SER A 22 -0.04 -10.69 0.13
N THR A 23 -0.94 -10.48 -0.83
CA THR A 23 -0.65 -9.73 -2.09
C THR A 23 -1.43 -8.43 -2.25
N TYR A 24 -2.34 -8.10 -1.33
CA TYR A 24 -3.07 -6.83 -1.33
C TYR A 24 -3.43 -6.40 0.08
N VAL A 25 -3.72 -5.12 0.26
CA VAL A 25 -4.26 -4.54 1.49
C VAL A 25 -5.46 -3.65 1.18
N TYR A 26 -6.48 -3.72 2.03
CA TYR A 26 -7.58 -2.78 2.05
C TYR A 26 -7.34 -1.72 3.13
N LEU A 27 -7.39 -0.46 2.72
CA LEU A 27 -7.28 0.72 3.57
C LEU A 27 -8.58 1.51 3.48
N GLU A 28 -9.09 1.95 4.62
CA GLU A 28 -10.21 2.87 4.68
C GLU A 28 -9.67 4.29 4.76
N SER A 29 -10.05 5.16 3.83
CA SER A 29 -9.79 6.59 3.94
C SER A 29 -10.91 7.22 4.76
N ASN A 30 -10.58 7.75 5.93
CA ASN A 30 -11.53 8.50 6.74
C ASN A 30 -11.87 9.85 6.09
N ALA A 31 -10.90 10.49 5.43
CA ALA A 31 -11.10 11.78 4.76
C ALA A 31 -12.14 11.69 3.62
N GLU A 32 -12.17 10.57 2.91
CA GLU A 32 -13.07 10.37 1.76
C GLU A 32 -14.24 9.42 2.04
N ASN A 33 -14.28 8.80 3.22
CA ASN A 33 -15.23 7.76 3.60
C ASN A 33 -15.34 6.63 2.54
N LYS A 34 -14.17 6.14 2.09
CA LYS A 34 -14.04 5.14 1.01
C LYS A 34 -13.02 4.07 1.37
N VAL A 35 -13.17 2.89 0.76
CA VAL A 35 -12.22 1.79 0.90
C VAL A 35 -11.40 1.69 -0.38
N TYR A 36 -10.09 1.74 -0.20
CA TYR A 36 -9.10 1.56 -1.23
C TYR A 36 -8.43 0.19 -1.10
N LYS A 37 -8.20 -0.46 -2.23
CA LYS A 37 -7.38 -1.66 -2.35
C LYS A 37 -6.06 -1.28 -2.97
N LEU A 38 -4.97 -1.51 -2.24
CA LEU A 38 -3.61 -1.39 -2.73
C LEU A 38 -3.12 -2.79 -3.13
N GLU A 39 -2.83 -2.96 -4.42
CA GLU A 39 -2.39 -4.24 -4.97
C GLU A 39 -1.50 -4.06 -6.18
N LYS A 40 -0.78 -5.12 -6.55
CA LYS A 40 -0.13 -5.21 -7.86
C LYS A 40 -1.18 -5.45 -8.95
N TYR A 41 -1.15 -4.63 -9.98
CA TYR A 41 -1.90 -4.82 -11.22
C TYR A 41 -0.95 -4.67 -12.39
N GLN A 42 -0.83 -5.71 -13.22
CA GLN A 42 0.22 -5.81 -14.24
C GLN A 42 1.60 -5.61 -13.58
N ASP A 43 2.42 -4.67 -14.02
CA ASP A 43 3.73 -4.33 -13.49
C ASP A 43 3.71 -3.14 -12.51
N GLU A 44 2.54 -2.71 -12.07
CA GLU A 44 2.37 -1.53 -11.20
C GLU A 44 1.77 -1.89 -9.84
N LEU A 45 2.13 -1.10 -8.82
CA LEU A 45 1.41 -1.03 -7.54
C LEU A 45 0.46 0.16 -7.59
N ARG A 46 -0.82 -0.07 -7.36
CA ARG A 46 -1.86 0.95 -7.50
C ARG A 46 -2.93 0.89 -6.43
N PHE A 47 -3.63 2.01 -6.25
CA PHE A 47 -4.92 2.06 -5.55
C PHE A 47 -6.10 1.80 -6.49
N SER A 48 -7.13 1.13 -5.97
CA SER A 48 -8.44 0.99 -6.60
C SER A 48 -9.58 1.10 -5.57
N PRO A 49 -10.73 1.72 -5.90
CA PRO A 49 -11.04 2.41 -7.15
C PRO A 49 -10.21 3.70 -7.33
N GLY A 50 -10.15 4.23 -8.56
CA GLY A 50 -9.48 5.50 -8.86
C GLY A 50 -8.13 5.42 -9.58
N TYR A 51 -7.63 4.22 -9.91
CA TYR A 51 -6.40 3.94 -10.67
C TYR A 51 -5.31 5.02 -10.53
N ILE A 52 -4.59 4.98 -9.42
CA ILE A 52 -3.42 5.82 -9.21
C ILE A 52 -2.19 4.90 -9.15
N PRO A 53 -1.38 4.81 -10.23
CA PRO A 53 -0.13 4.06 -10.20
C PRO A 53 0.87 4.78 -9.27
N LEU A 54 1.44 4.03 -8.32
CA LEU A 54 2.36 4.57 -7.31
C LEU A 54 3.81 4.18 -7.59
N ILE A 55 4.00 2.96 -8.08
CA ILE A 55 5.32 2.38 -8.37
C ILE A 55 5.15 1.45 -9.58
N ALA A 56 6.05 1.54 -10.56
CA ALA A 56 6.09 0.71 -11.76
C ALA A 56 7.26 -0.30 -11.72
N HIS A 57 7.32 -1.20 -12.72
CA HIS A 57 8.35 -2.24 -12.89
C HIS A 57 8.46 -3.20 -11.70
N ILE A 58 7.30 -3.57 -11.16
CA ILE A 58 7.18 -4.46 -10.01
C ILE A 58 6.93 -5.87 -10.50
N LYS A 59 7.71 -6.80 -9.95
CA LYS A 59 7.54 -8.24 -10.13
C LYS A 59 6.55 -8.82 -9.13
N ALA A 60 6.68 -8.46 -7.86
CA ALA A 60 5.78 -8.91 -6.79
C ALA A 60 5.67 -7.89 -5.67
N VAL A 61 4.55 -7.94 -4.94
CA VAL A 61 4.34 -7.19 -3.70
C VAL A 61 3.86 -8.13 -2.62
N SER A 62 4.26 -7.89 -1.38
CA SER A 62 3.67 -8.55 -0.23
C SER A 62 3.36 -7.63 0.93
N PHE A 63 2.28 -7.94 1.64
CA PHE A 63 1.78 -7.19 2.78
C PHE A 63 1.67 -8.08 4.03
N ASP A 64 2.14 -7.57 5.16
CA ASP A 64 1.96 -8.17 6.49
C ASP A 64 1.62 -7.08 7.49
N TYR A 65 0.45 -7.14 8.11
CA TYR A 65 0.01 -6.14 9.08
C TYR A 65 0.22 -6.62 10.51
N LYS A 66 0.95 -5.82 11.29
CA LYS A 66 1.10 -5.97 12.74
C LYS A 66 0.94 -4.60 13.35
N GLU A 67 -0.22 -4.36 13.93
CA GLU A 67 -0.61 -3.06 14.48
C GLU A 67 0.52 -2.42 15.33
N PRO A 68 0.87 -1.13 15.08
CA PRO A 68 0.26 -0.18 14.12
C PRO A 68 0.96 -0.13 12.75
N PHE A 69 1.72 -1.15 12.38
CA PHE A 69 2.56 -1.14 11.17
C PHE A 69 2.06 -2.08 10.09
N LEU A 70 1.95 -1.56 8.88
CA LEU A 70 1.85 -2.35 7.66
C LEU A 70 3.24 -2.54 7.08
N LYS A 71 3.73 -3.78 7.09
CA LYS A 71 4.96 -4.15 6.41
C LYS A 71 4.69 -4.34 4.93
N LEU A 72 5.47 -3.66 4.11
CA LEU A 72 5.43 -3.73 2.67
C LEU A 72 6.75 -4.28 2.16
N LYS A 73 6.69 -5.25 1.27
CA LYS A 73 7.85 -5.69 0.48
C LYS A 73 7.50 -5.59 -1.01
N ILE A 74 8.38 -4.99 -1.78
CA ILE A 74 8.26 -4.88 -3.24
C ILE A 74 9.50 -5.52 -3.86
N ASP A 75 9.29 -6.49 -4.73
CA ASP A 75 10.32 -7.07 -5.58
C ASP A 75 10.17 -6.48 -6.99
N PHE A 76 11.22 -5.85 -7.50
CA PHE A 76 11.26 -5.20 -8.82
C PHE A 76 11.77 -6.16 -9.90
N ASP A 77 11.46 -5.86 -11.17
CA ASP A 77 11.87 -6.68 -12.31
C ASP A 77 13.40 -6.73 -12.51
N ASN A 78 14.11 -5.70 -12.03
CA ASN A 78 15.57 -5.63 -12.04
C ASN A 78 16.25 -6.48 -10.93
N GLY A 79 15.48 -7.21 -10.13
CA GLY A 79 15.98 -8.03 -9.02
C GLY A 79 16.18 -7.27 -7.70
N GLU A 80 15.92 -5.95 -7.67
CA GLU A 80 15.95 -5.17 -6.43
C GLU A 80 14.76 -5.56 -5.53
N THR A 81 15.01 -5.72 -4.24
CA THR A 81 13.96 -5.88 -3.23
C THR A 81 13.98 -4.69 -2.29
N LYS A 82 12.82 -4.07 -2.12
CA LYS A 82 12.61 -3.01 -1.13
C LYS A 82 11.64 -3.43 -0.05
N LYS A 83 11.88 -2.95 1.17
CA LYS A 83 11.05 -3.22 2.34
C LYS A 83 10.81 -1.95 3.11
N GLU A 84 9.57 -1.73 3.54
CA GLU A 84 9.17 -0.59 4.34
C GLU A 84 8.22 -1.02 5.45
N ASN A 85 8.23 -0.28 6.55
CA ASN A 85 7.20 -0.35 7.57
C ASN A 85 6.44 0.96 7.55
N VAL A 86 5.15 0.90 7.24
CA VAL A 86 4.29 2.07 7.12
C VAL A 86 3.42 2.14 8.36
N TYR A 87 3.37 3.30 9.00
CA TYR A 87 2.50 3.56 10.13
C TYR A 87 1.06 3.74 9.67
N ILE A 88 0.20 2.76 9.95
CA ILE A 88 -1.22 2.79 9.62
C ILE A 88 -1.96 2.17 10.79
N GLN A 89 -2.67 2.98 11.57
CA GLN A 89 -3.46 2.47 12.69
C GLN A 89 -4.67 1.68 12.20
N LYS A 90 -5.14 0.74 13.02
CA LYS A 90 -6.44 0.09 12.80
C LYS A 90 -7.57 1.10 13.04
N LYS A 91 -8.70 0.90 12.38
CA LYS A 91 -9.94 1.61 12.70
C LYS A 91 -10.48 1.20 14.07
#